data_AF-A0A831SMX2-F1
#
_entry.id   AF-A0A831SMX2-F1
#
_cell.length_a   1.000
_cell.length_b   1.000
_cell.length_c   1.000
_cell.angle_alpha   90.00
_cell.angle_beta   90.00
_cell.angle_gamma   90.00
#
_symmetry.space_group_name_H-M   'P 1'
#
loop_
_entity.id
_entity.type
_entity.pdbx_description
1 polymer ?
#
loop_
_entity_poly.entity_id
_entity_poly.type
_entity_poly.pdbx_seq_one_letter_code
_entity_poly.pdbx_strand_id
1 'polypeptide(L)'
;MKTSIIIFFLITIMSISLFGTNIALSGNGELTEIESQQLKILKLSKIIEEHPLTIELKEDLENYTIGLELYQQSDYQQAISELLKVKYSTLNLPLYIKSQYILGDCYRRIEDWDRAIEVYKNLVVNDPILTDYSLFYLADTYHLKGDNQESIATFKKIIENFPHSLIIAETNYQIAQIYCALNDIDSALIYYKNILENSQDDQLKGKVLLELSEIYWQEKRYIDSLNCLYEILEKNYRLKRNSEPEELLIKYLYKIKEDLKDIKIPYHIMLKCADILFKYRQYNMAEGLYMEIIKGFPVEEDISEVYYKRARSLYYKGEYKEAINQCEEIIVRFAPSEITIKADYLIANSLRALGKSHLAMDRYEKIIEKYPESYYARQSFQRLAELYFQAKETEKGISTWRDLINRYPNSYEAMNSLWNLARYYTNNNAFPEALDCYHELAERFSQSSLGDDALYWEGKT
;
A
#
# COMPACT_ATOMS: atom_id res chain seq x y z
N MET A 1 21.74 -4.26 -8.35
CA MET A 1 21.00 -4.27 -7.07
C MET A 1 19.79 -5.23 -7.04
N LYS A 2 19.51 -6.02 -8.09
CA LYS A 2 18.39 -6.98 -8.14
C LYS A 2 18.79 -8.47 -7.96
N THR A 3 20.06 -8.82 -8.14
CA THR A 3 20.60 -10.18 -7.93
C THR A 3 20.84 -10.55 -6.46
N SER A 4 20.73 -9.59 -5.53
CA SER A 4 21.04 -9.82 -4.12
C SER A 4 19.93 -10.53 -3.36
N ILE A 5 18.66 -10.50 -3.79
CA ILE A 5 17.56 -10.98 -2.93
C ILE A 5 17.52 -12.51 -2.86
N ILE A 6 17.86 -13.25 -3.92
CA ILE A 6 17.82 -14.72 -3.93
C ILE A 6 19.10 -15.33 -3.37
N ILE A 7 20.26 -14.71 -3.61
CA ILE A 7 21.50 -15.06 -2.89
C ILE A 7 21.34 -14.75 -1.40
N PHE A 8 20.72 -13.62 -1.05
CA PHE A 8 20.34 -13.30 0.32
C PHE A 8 19.22 -14.23 0.83
N PHE A 9 18.35 -14.80 -0.01
CA PHE A 9 17.33 -15.79 0.38
C PHE A 9 17.91 -17.18 0.60
N LEU A 10 18.93 -17.60 -0.16
CA LEU A 10 19.73 -18.79 0.12
C LEU A 10 20.56 -18.58 1.40
N ILE A 11 21.20 -17.42 1.56
CA ILE A 11 21.92 -17.03 2.79
C ILE A 11 20.97 -16.87 3.98
N THR A 12 19.73 -16.38 3.77
CA THR A 12 18.72 -16.22 4.83
C THR A 12 17.97 -17.48 5.14
N ILE A 13 17.54 -18.33 4.21
CA ILE A 13 17.05 -19.69 4.55
C ILE A 13 18.12 -20.45 5.35
N MET A 14 19.39 -20.25 5.02
CA MET A 14 20.50 -20.87 5.76
C MET A 14 20.82 -20.19 7.11
N SER A 15 20.44 -18.92 7.33
CA SER A 15 20.55 -18.23 8.64
C SER A 15 19.23 -18.13 9.44
N ILE A 16 18.07 -18.38 8.85
CA ILE A 16 16.72 -18.43 9.47
C ILE A 16 16.57 -19.68 10.36
N SER A 17 17.56 -20.59 10.35
CA SER A 17 17.73 -21.59 11.42
C SER A 17 18.09 -20.98 12.80
N LEU A 18 18.25 -19.65 12.92
CA LEU A 18 18.54 -18.96 14.19
C LEU A 18 17.38 -18.13 14.77
N PHE A 19 16.35 -17.76 14.00
CA PHE A 19 15.18 -17.09 14.58
C PHE A 19 13.91 -17.50 13.84
N GLY A 20 13.01 -18.16 14.58
CA GLY A 20 11.70 -18.61 14.11
C GLY A 20 10.87 -17.47 13.52
N THR A 21 11.04 -17.26 12.23
CA THR A 21 10.21 -16.36 11.42
C THR A 21 9.49 -17.22 10.41
N ASN A 22 8.16 -17.08 10.39
CA ASN A 22 7.26 -17.84 9.54
C ASN A 22 7.64 -17.64 8.07
N ILE A 23 8.24 -18.68 7.48
CA ILE A 23 8.18 -18.89 6.04
C ILE A 23 6.69 -18.93 5.69
N ALA A 24 6.26 -18.19 4.67
CA ALA A 24 4.89 -18.27 4.20
C ALA A 24 4.64 -19.68 3.66
N LEU A 25 4.14 -20.54 4.55
CA LEU A 25 3.81 -21.93 4.29
C LEU A 25 2.59 -21.96 3.37
N SER A 26 2.60 -22.88 2.40
CA SER A 26 1.41 -23.18 1.62
C SER A 26 0.26 -23.49 2.59
N GLY A 27 -0.88 -22.82 2.41
CA GLY A 27 -2.24 -23.14 2.89
C GLY A 27 -2.51 -23.46 4.37
N ASN A 28 -1.70 -24.30 5.02
CA ASN A 28 -1.98 -24.93 6.31
C ASN A 28 -0.79 -24.98 7.28
N GLY A 29 0.35 -24.37 6.97
CA GLY A 29 1.47 -24.33 7.93
C GLY A 29 2.29 -25.63 8.03
N GLU A 30 2.10 -26.60 7.14
CA GLU A 30 2.85 -27.85 7.10
C GLU A 30 3.83 -27.86 5.92
N LEU A 31 5.10 -28.22 6.20
CA LEU A 31 6.11 -28.47 5.18
C LEU A 31 5.72 -29.74 4.42
N THR A 32 5.80 -29.71 3.09
CA THR A 32 5.74 -30.93 2.28
C THR A 32 6.84 -31.92 2.71
N GLU A 33 6.69 -33.20 2.36
CA GLU A 33 7.69 -34.23 2.69
C GLU A 33 9.08 -33.86 2.13
N ILE A 34 9.11 -33.26 0.94
CA ILE A 34 10.32 -32.75 0.31
C ILE A 34 10.89 -31.58 1.12
N GLU A 35 10.10 -30.55 1.44
CA GLU A 35 10.57 -29.40 2.25
C GLU A 35 11.06 -29.82 3.65
N SER A 36 10.43 -30.83 4.25
CA SER A 36 10.85 -31.42 5.53
C SER A 36 12.20 -32.14 5.42
N GLN A 37 12.43 -32.88 4.32
CA GLN A 37 13.71 -33.53 4.05
C GLN A 37 14.81 -32.50 3.74
N GLN A 38 14.51 -31.48 2.94
CA GLN A 38 15.42 -30.37 2.62
C GLN A 38 15.85 -29.63 3.90
N LEU A 39 14.90 -29.28 4.78
CA LEU A 39 15.18 -28.64 6.06
C LEU A 39 16.03 -29.51 6.99
N LYS A 40 15.80 -30.83 6.97
CA LYS A 40 16.58 -31.78 7.77
C LYS A 40 18.02 -31.90 7.26
N ILE A 41 18.22 -31.91 5.94
CA ILE A 41 19.55 -31.92 5.32
C ILE A 41 20.31 -30.62 5.62
N LEU A 42 19.64 -29.46 5.54
CA LEU A 42 20.24 -28.16 5.89
C LEU A 42 20.59 -28.03 7.38
N LYS A 43 19.77 -28.60 8.27
CA LYS A 43 20.09 -28.65 9.71
C LYS A 43 21.28 -29.55 10.00
N LEU A 44 21.38 -30.70 9.32
CA LEU A 44 22.50 -31.63 9.47
C LEU A 44 23.79 -31.04 8.91
N SER A 45 23.76 -30.35 7.76
CA SER A 45 24.94 -29.70 7.21
C SER A 45 25.48 -28.61 8.14
N LYS A 46 24.61 -27.84 8.80
CA LYS A 46 25.05 -26.84 9.78
C LYS A 46 25.82 -27.46 10.93
N ILE A 47 25.35 -28.57 11.50
CA ILE A 47 26.03 -29.29 12.58
C ILE A 47 27.40 -29.81 12.10
N ILE A 48 27.47 -30.32 10.86
CA ILE A 48 28.69 -30.82 10.24
C ILE A 48 29.69 -29.67 9.96
N GLU A 49 29.21 -28.49 9.58
CA GLU A 49 30.00 -27.27 9.39
C GLU A 49 30.54 -26.70 10.72
N GLU A 50 29.75 -26.75 11.80
CA GLU A 50 30.17 -26.31 13.16
C GLU A 50 31.17 -27.28 13.81
N HIS A 51 31.10 -28.56 13.46
CA HIS A 51 31.97 -29.61 14.01
C HIS A 51 32.53 -30.53 12.92
N PRO A 52 33.49 -30.05 12.09
CA PRO A 52 34.00 -30.82 10.97
C PRO A 52 34.83 -32.03 11.44
N LEU A 53 34.36 -33.22 11.10
CA LEU A 53 34.87 -34.51 11.60
C LEU A 53 36.04 -35.08 10.79
N THR A 54 36.29 -34.57 9.58
CA THR A 54 37.33 -35.05 8.65
C THR A 54 38.26 -33.93 8.20
N ILE A 55 39.49 -34.26 7.79
CA ILE A 55 40.45 -33.26 7.29
C ILE A 55 39.95 -32.68 5.97
N GLU A 56 39.43 -33.51 5.07
CA GLU A 56 38.90 -33.07 3.78
C GLU A 56 37.76 -32.05 3.95
N LEU A 57 36.87 -32.27 4.92
CA LEU A 57 35.77 -31.36 5.21
C LEU A 57 36.25 -30.02 5.80
N LYS A 58 37.33 -30.02 6.59
CA LYS A 58 37.94 -28.79 7.10
C LYS A 58 38.54 -27.97 5.97
N GLU A 59 39.24 -28.63 5.04
CA GLU A 59 39.81 -27.99 3.86
C GLU A 59 38.72 -27.41 2.95
N ASP A 60 37.64 -28.16 2.67
CA ASP A 60 36.51 -27.67 1.87
C ASP A 60 35.83 -26.45 2.51
N LEU A 61 35.66 -26.45 3.85
CA LEU A 61 35.07 -25.33 4.58
C LEU A 61 35.97 -24.09 4.57
N GLU A 62 37.29 -24.28 4.71
CA GLU A 62 38.27 -23.20 4.63
C GLU A 62 38.28 -22.57 3.22
N ASN A 63 38.36 -23.40 2.18
CA ASN A 63 38.31 -22.95 0.78
C ASN A 63 37.00 -22.19 0.48
N TYR A 64 35.86 -22.69 0.96
CA TYR A 64 34.58 -22.01 0.83
C TYR A 64 34.57 -20.64 1.54
N THR A 65 35.10 -20.57 2.76
CA THR A 65 35.11 -19.35 3.58
C THR A 65 35.98 -18.27 2.93
N ILE A 66 37.19 -18.63 2.51
CA ILE A 66 38.10 -17.73 1.80
C ILE A 66 37.45 -17.28 0.48
N GLY A 67 36.87 -18.21 -0.28
CA GLY A 67 36.16 -17.90 -1.51
C GLY A 67 35.00 -16.91 -1.32
N LEU A 68 34.22 -17.07 -0.24
CA LEU A 68 33.12 -16.17 0.12
C LEU A 68 33.63 -14.77 0.52
N GLU A 69 34.70 -14.69 1.30
CA GLU A 69 35.30 -13.40 1.69
C GLU A 69 35.81 -12.63 0.47
N LEU A 70 36.54 -13.32 -0.43
CA LEU A 70 37.02 -12.75 -1.69
C LEU A 70 35.86 -12.29 -2.58
N TYR A 71 34.79 -13.09 -2.67
CA TYR A 71 33.58 -12.70 -3.38
C TYR A 71 32.94 -11.43 -2.80
N GLN A 72 32.85 -11.30 -1.48
CA GLN A 72 32.35 -10.08 -0.82
C GLN A 72 33.23 -8.85 -1.09
N GLN A 73 34.54 -9.06 -1.24
CA GLN A 73 35.50 -8.03 -1.65
C GLN A 73 35.47 -7.73 -3.16
N SER A 74 34.63 -8.43 -3.92
CA SER A 74 34.54 -8.37 -5.39
C SER A 74 35.80 -8.86 -6.12
N ASP A 75 36.67 -9.62 -5.46
CA ASP A 75 37.80 -10.31 -6.10
C ASP A 75 37.35 -11.66 -6.65
N TYR A 76 36.61 -11.61 -7.76
CA TYR A 76 35.97 -12.78 -8.34
C TYR A 76 36.97 -13.81 -8.88
N GLN A 77 38.14 -13.39 -9.37
CA GLN A 77 39.13 -14.32 -9.94
C GLN A 77 39.80 -15.18 -8.86
N GLN A 78 40.18 -14.56 -7.73
CA GLN A 78 40.71 -15.32 -6.60
C GLN A 78 39.62 -16.16 -5.94
N ALA A 79 38.40 -15.62 -5.80
CA ALA A 79 37.26 -16.39 -5.29
C ALA A 79 37.01 -17.67 -6.10
N ILE A 80 37.05 -17.59 -7.44
CA ILE A 80 36.92 -18.76 -8.32
C ILE A 80 38.01 -19.81 -8.01
N SER A 81 39.25 -19.36 -7.85
CA SER A 81 40.40 -20.25 -7.62
C SER A 81 40.27 -21.05 -6.32
N GLU A 82 39.70 -20.43 -5.28
CA GLU A 82 39.44 -21.08 -4.00
C GLU A 82 38.19 -21.97 -4.04
N LEU A 83 37.09 -21.49 -4.63
CA LEU A 83 35.82 -22.23 -4.69
C LEU A 83 35.89 -23.49 -5.56
N LEU A 84 36.76 -23.52 -6.59
CA LEU A 84 37.02 -24.73 -7.40
C LEU A 84 37.65 -25.87 -6.60
N LYS A 85 38.29 -25.58 -5.46
CA LYS A 85 38.91 -26.60 -4.61
C LYS A 85 37.87 -27.37 -3.79
N VAL A 86 36.67 -26.82 -3.61
CA VAL A 86 35.59 -27.43 -2.82
C VAL A 86 35.01 -28.62 -3.58
N LYS A 87 35.14 -29.82 -3.01
CA LYS A 87 34.75 -31.07 -3.68
C LYS A 87 33.30 -31.46 -3.42
N TYR A 88 32.71 -32.21 -4.36
CA TYR A 88 31.42 -32.86 -4.15
C TYR A 88 31.54 -33.91 -3.04
N SER A 89 30.64 -33.86 -2.06
CA SER A 89 30.55 -34.84 -0.99
C SER A 89 29.09 -35.07 -0.62
N THR A 90 28.64 -36.33 -0.63
CA THR A 90 27.28 -36.69 -0.18
C THR A 90 27.07 -36.41 1.31
N LEU A 91 28.14 -36.37 2.10
CA LEU A 91 28.10 -36.09 3.54
C LEU A 91 27.89 -34.61 3.85
N ASN A 92 28.27 -33.71 2.93
CA ASN A 92 28.05 -32.28 3.07
C ASN A 92 27.65 -31.61 1.74
N LEU A 93 26.64 -32.19 1.09
CA LEU A 93 26.10 -31.68 -0.16
C LEU A 93 25.68 -30.20 -0.07
N PRO A 94 25.13 -29.68 1.05
CA PRO A 94 24.80 -28.26 1.15
C PRO A 94 26.01 -27.33 1.03
N LEU A 95 27.15 -27.62 1.65
CA LEU A 95 28.36 -26.78 1.49
C LEU A 95 28.83 -26.73 0.04
N TYR A 96 28.85 -27.88 -0.64
CA TYR A 96 29.16 -27.93 -2.07
C TYR A 96 28.18 -27.08 -2.87
N ILE A 97 26.87 -27.23 -2.65
CA ILE A 97 25.83 -26.43 -3.33
C ILE A 97 26.06 -24.93 -3.11
N LYS A 98 26.30 -24.49 -1.86
CA LYS A 98 26.61 -23.08 -1.53
C LYS A 98 27.82 -22.57 -2.32
N SER A 99 28.91 -23.35 -2.29
CA SER A 99 30.15 -23.02 -2.99
C SER A 99 29.92 -22.85 -4.50
N GLN A 100 29.19 -23.79 -5.11
CA GLN A 100 28.90 -23.75 -6.55
C GLN A 100 27.98 -22.59 -6.94
N TYR A 101 27.01 -22.20 -6.10
CA TYR A 101 26.20 -20.99 -6.38
C TYR A 101 27.06 -19.72 -6.41
N ILE A 102 27.99 -19.57 -5.46
CA ILE A 102 28.93 -18.44 -5.44
C ILE A 102 29.87 -18.52 -6.64
N LEU A 103 30.40 -19.71 -6.95
CA LEU A 103 31.28 -19.93 -8.09
C LEU A 103 30.59 -19.56 -9.42
N GLY A 104 29.34 -19.99 -9.60
CA GLY A 104 28.51 -19.62 -10.74
C GLY A 104 28.29 -18.11 -10.83
N ASP A 105 27.99 -17.43 -9.72
CA ASP A 105 27.86 -15.96 -9.72
C ASP A 105 29.20 -15.29 -10.03
N CYS A 106 30.32 -15.75 -9.47
CA CYS A 106 31.64 -15.24 -9.81
C CYS A 106 31.91 -15.30 -11.32
N TYR A 107 31.60 -16.43 -11.96
CA TYR A 107 31.72 -16.56 -13.42
C TYR A 107 30.79 -15.59 -14.17
N ARG A 108 29.55 -15.42 -13.71
CA ARG A 108 28.64 -14.40 -14.27
C ARG A 108 29.18 -12.98 -14.11
N ARG A 109 29.83 -12.65 -12.99
CA ARG A 109 30.39 -11.31 -12.70
C ARG A 109 31.57 -10.96 -13.60
N ILE A 110 32.36 -11.95 -14.00
CA ILE A 110 33.44 -11.79 -14.97
C ILE A 110 32.97 -12.04 -16.42
N GLU A 111 31.66 -12.17 -16.63
CA GLU A 111 31.01 -12.41 -17.94
C GLU A 111 31.46 -13.70 -18.65
N ASP A 112 31.96 -14.68 -17.88
CA ASP A 112 32.26 -16.02 -18.39
C ASP A 112 31.02 -16.90 -18.33
N TRP A 113 30.12 -16.66 -19.29
CA TRP A 113 28.81 -17.29 -19.32
C TRP A 113 28.87 -18.80 -19.50
N ASP A 114 29.82 -19.32 -20.28
CA ASP A 114 29.90 -20.75 -20.59
C ASP A 114 30.29 -21.55 -19.33
N ARG A 115 31.27 -21.07 -18.54
CA ARG A 115 31.62 -21.71 -17.28
C ARG A 115 30.51 -21.56 -16.23
N ALA A 116 29.84 -20.41 -16.18
CA ALA A 116 28.67 -20.24 -15.30
C ALA A 116 27.55 -21.24 -15.64
N ILE A 117 27.24 -21.41 -16.93
CA ILE A 117 26.24 -22.37 -17.42
C ILE A 117 26.63 -23.80 -17.03
N GLU A 118 27.90 -24.17 -17.19
CA GLU A 118 28.39 -25.51 -16.79
C GLU A 118 28.21 -25.75 -15.29
N VAL A 119 28.57 -24.77 -14.45
CA VAL A 119 28.38 -24.85 -12.99
C VAL A 119 26.90 -25.07 -12.64
N TYR A 120 25.99 -24.26 -13.20
CA TYR A 120 24.56 -24.41 -12.88
C TYR A 120 23.94 -25.68 -13.48
N LYS A 121 24.37 -26.15 -14.65
CA LYS A 121 23.96 -27.45 -15.19
C LYS A 121 24.37 -28.60 -14.28
N ASN A 122 25.60 -28.56 -13.78
CA ASN A 122 26.10 -29.56 -12.83
C ASN A 122 25.30 -29.52 -11.53
N LEU A 123 24.95 -28.32 -11.04
CA LEU A 123 24.05 -28.18 -9.89
C LEU A 123 22.68 -28.81 -10.13
N VAL A 124 22.03 -28.56 -11.28
CA VAL A 124 20.73 -29.18 -11.60
C VAL A 124 20.78 -30.71 -11.53
N VAL A 125 21.92 -31.34 -11.87
CA VAL A 125 22.10 -32.80 -11.80
C VAL A 125 22.46 -33.27 -10.38
N ASN A 126 23.30 -32.52 -9.67
CA ASN A 126 23.88 -32.94 -8.40
C ASN A 126 23.05 -32.49 -7.17
N ASP A 127 22.09 -31.60 -7.37
CA ASP A 127 21.24 -31.02 -6.33
C ASP A 127 19.76 -31.46 -6.48
N PRO A 128 19.33 -32.52 -5.76
CA PRO A 128 17.93 -32.93 -5.74
C PRO A 128 17.05 -32.03 -4.84
N ILE A 129 17.64 -31.06 -4.12
CA ILE A 129 16.97 -30.25 -3.09
C ILE A 129 16.54 -28.91 -3.70
N LEU A 130 17.43 -28.16 -4.34
CA LEU A 130 17.14 -26.82 -4.87
C LEU A 130 17.21 -26.80 -6.40
N THR A 131 16.73 -27.86 -7.03
CA THR A 131 16.74 -28.01 -8.50
C THR A 131 16.00 -26.87 -9.20
N ASP A 132 14.88 -26.42 -8.65
CA ASP A 132 14.12 -25.26 -9.12
C ASP A 132 14.94 -23.97 -9.10
N TYR A 133 15.65 -23.69 -8.00
CA TYR A 133 16.58 -22.55 -7.92
C TYR A 133 17.76 -22.70 -8.88
N SER A 134 18.34 -23.91 -9.00
CA SER A 134 19.45 -24.17 -9.93
C SER A 134 19.03 -23.93 -11.37
N LEU A 135 17.83 -24.38 -11.75
CA LEU A 135 17.21 -24.09 -13.05
C LEU A 135 16.96 -22.60 -13.24
N PHE A 136 16.55 -21.88 -12.19
CA PHE A 136 16.35 -20.43 -12.26
C PHE A 136 17.66 -19.70 -12.57
N TYR A 137 18.74 -19.98 -11.85
CA TYR A 137 20.05 -19.37 -12.10
C TYR A 137 20.62 -19.78 -13.46
N LEU A 138 20.41 -21.02 -13.89
CA LEU A 138 20.78 -21.48 -15.23
C LEU A 138 20.04 -20.68 -16.32
N ALA A 139 18.73 -20.55 -16.19
CA ALA A 139 17.90 -19.80 -17.13
C ALA A 139 18.27 -18.31 -17.17
N ASP A 140 18.49 -17.69 -16.01
CA ASP A 140 18.94 -16.30 -15.89
C ASP A 140 20.34 -16.10 -16.53
N THR A 141 21.24 -17.08 -16.37
CA THR A 141 22.56 -17.06 -17.02
C THR A 141 22.44 -17.16 -18.55
N TYR A 142 21.56 -18.02 -19.05
CA TYR A 142 21.25 -18.08 -20.49
C TYR A 142 20.71 -16.74 -21.01
N HIS A 143 19.84 -16.07 -20.24
CA HIS A 143 19.33 -14.75 -20.61
C HIS A 143 20.45 -13.71 -20.68
N LEU A 144 21.32 -13.65 -19.66
CA LEU A 144 22.45 -12.71 -19.63
C LEU A 144 23.45 -12.92 -20.78
N LYS A 145 23.63 -14.17 -21.22
CA LYS A 145 24.41 -14.51 -22.41
C LYS A 145 23.75 -14.05 -23.72
N GLY A 146 22.43 -13.86 -23.72
CA GLY A 146 21.61 -13.53 -24.90
C GLY A 146 20.87 -14.73 -25.50
N ASP A 147 21.02 -15.92 -24.92
CA ASP A 147 20.38 -17.17 -25.35
C ASP A 147 18.93 -17.25 -24.83
N ASN A 148 18.09 -16.29 -25.24
CA ASN A 148 16.73 -16.10 -24.71
C ASN A 148 15.81 -17.33 -24.91
N GLN A 149 15.98 -18.08 -25.99
CA GLN A 149 15.19 -19.30 -26.24
C GLN A 149 15.49 -20.39 -25.20
N GLU A 150 16.77 -20.64 -24.93
CA GLU A 150 17.21 -21.61 -23.90
C GLU A 150 16.83 -21.14 -22.50
N SER A 151 16.91 -19.84 -22.24
CA SER A 151 16.45 -19.24 -20.99
C SER A 151 14.97 -19.52 -20.74
N ILE A 152 14.09 -19.17 -21.68
CA ILE A 152 12.64 -19.39 -21.55
C ILE A 152 12.33 -20.89 -21.43
N ALA A 153 12.98 -21.74 -22.23
CA ALA A 153 12.80 -23.19 -22.14
C ALA A 153 13.20 -23.74 -20.76
N THR A 154 14.27 -23.20 -20.17
CA THR A 154 14.74 -23.61 -18.84
C THR A 154 13.81 -23.10 -17.74
N PHE A 155 13.33 -21.85 -17.81
CA PHE A 155 12.34 -21.34 -16.86
C PHE A 155 11.01 -22.12 -16.93
N LYS A 156 10.55 -22.52 -18.12
CA LYS A 156 9.34 -23.35 -18.29
C LYS A 156 9.44 -24.69 -17.57
N LYS A 157 10.62 -25.32 -17.55
CA LYS A 157 10.85 -26.55 -16.77
C LYS A 157 10.59 -26.36 -15.27
N ILE A 158 10.81 -25.15 -14.74
CA ILE A 158 10.50 -24.84 -13.33
C ILE A 158 8.99 -24.85 -13.13
N ILE A 159 8.24 -24.19 -14.01
CA ILE A 159 6.78 -24.12 -13.95
C ILE A 159 6.15 -25.51 -14.09
N GLU A 160 6.68 -26.34 -15.00
CA GLU A 160 6.15 -27.68 -15.29
C GLU A 160 6.49 -28.70 -14.18
N ASN A 161 7.73 -28.70 -13.70
CA ASN A 161 8.20 -29.74 -12.77
C ASN A 161 8.06 -29.34 -11.30
N PHE A 162 7.97 -28.04 -11.00
CA PHE A 162 7.90 -27.50 -9.63
C PHE A 162 6.76 -26.47 -9.47
N PRO A 163 5.51 -26.80 -9.84
CA PRO A 163 4.39 -25.84 -9.88
C PRO A 163 4.02 -25.20 -8.53
N HIS A 164 4.49 -25.78 -7.43
CA HIS A 164 4.27 -25.27 -6.07
C HIS A 164 5.48 -24.51 -5.49
N SER A 165 6.52 -24.28 -6.30
CA SER A 165 7.71 -23.57 -5.83
C SER A 165 7.42 -22.09 -5.51
N LEU A 166 8.09 -21.57 -4.48
CA LEU A 166 7.98 -20.17 -4.07
C LEU A 166 8.47 -19.19 -5.15
N ILE A 167 9.30 -19.65 -6.10
CA ILE A 167 9.85 -18.82 -7.18
C ILE A 167 8.98 -18.83 -8.44
N ILE A 168 7.81 -19.48 -8.45
CA ILE A 168 6.95 -19.53 -9.65
C ILE A 168 6.53 -18.13 -10.11
N ALA A 169 6.13 -17.25 -9.19
CA ALA A 169 5.72 -15.90 -9.55
C ALA A 169 6.90 -15.08 -10.13
N GLU A 170 8.08 -15.21 -9.53
CA GLU A 170 9.31 -14.57 -10.04
C GLU A 170 9.74 -15.18 -11.39
N THR A 171 9.59 -16.49 -11.57
CA THR A 171 9.90 -17.18 -12.82
C THR A 171 9.00 -16.69 -13.96
N ASN A 172 7.68 -16.62 -13.73
CA ASN A 172 6.75 -16.02 -14.69
C ASN A 172 7.14 -14.57 -14.99
N TYR A 173 7.57 -13.81 -13.97
CA TYR A 173 8.00 -12.43 -14.16
C TYR A 173 9.24 -12.34 -15.07
N GLN A 174 10.26 -13.16 -14.84
CA GLN A 174 11.46 -13.21 -15.69
C GLN A 174 11.14 -13.61 -17.13
N ILE A 175 10.28 -14.62 -17.35
CA ILE A 175 9.84 -14.98 -18.70
C ILE A 175 9.13 -13.79 -19.37
N ALA A 176 8.23 -13.10 -18.66
CA ALA A 176 7.55 -11.92 -19.18
C ALA A 176 8.53 -10.81 -19.58
N GLN A 177 9.56 -10.54 -18.76
CA GLN A 177 10.62 -9.57 -19.09
C GLN A 177 11.36 -9.93 -20.37
N ILE A 178 11.69 -11.21 -20.56
CA ILE A 178 12.38 -11.68 -21.77
C ILE A 178 11.49 -11.46 -22.99
N TYR A 179 10.21 -11.81 -22.92
CA TYR A 179 9.27 -11.57 -24.01
C TYR A 179 9.07 -10.08 -24.32
N CYS A 180 9.01 -9.22 -23.29
CA CYS A 180 9.01 -7.77 -23.46
C CYS A 180 10.29 -7.28 -24.18
N ALA A 181 11.45 -7.78 -23.80
CA ALA A 181 12.73 -7.44 -24.45
C ALA A 181 12.79 -7.90 -25.92
N LEU A 182 12.07 -8.97 -26.26
CA LEU A 182 11.90 -9.47 -27.62
C LEU A 182 10.77 -8.76 -28.40
N ASN A 183 10.09 -7.79 -27.79
CA ASN A 183 8.91 -7.11 -28.34
C ASN A 183 7.74 -8.05 -28.67
N ASP A 184 7.68 -9.23 -28.03
CA ASP A 184 6.55 -10.16 -28.09
C ASP A 184 5.64 -9.92 -26.88
N ILE A 185 4.86 -8.84 -26.98
CA ILE A 185 3.99 -8.37 -25.89
C ILE A 185 2.89 -9.38 -25.60
N ASP A 186 2.32 -10.02 -26.63
CA ASP A 186 1.24 -11.00 -26.47
C ASP A 186 1.67 -12.16 -25.56
N SER A 187 2.88 -12.71 -25.77
CA SER A 187 3.44 -13.73 -24.89
C SER A 187 3.69 -13.20 -23.49
N ALA A 188 4.26 -12.01 -23.33
CA ALA A 188 4.52 -11.41 -22.02
C ALA A 188 3.24 -11.24 -21.18
N LEU A 189 2.13 -10.82 -21.81
CA LEU A 189 0.84 -10.63 -21.14
C LEU A 189 0.30 -11.92 -20.51
N ILE A 190 0.55 -13.09 -21.10
CA ILE A 190 0.12 -14.38 -20.54
C ILE A 190 0.78 -14.62 -19.18
N TYR A 191 2.10 -14.40 -19.11
CA TYR A 191 2.88 -14.60 -17.90
C TYR A 191 2.57 -13.55 -16.83
N TYR A 192 2.38 -12.28 -17.22
CA TYR A 192 1.94 -11.26 -16.28
C TYR A 192 0.56 -11.55 -15.68
N LYS A 193 -0.42 -11.99 -16.49
CA LYS A 193 -1.75 -12.36 -16.00
C LYS A 193 -1.67 -13.53 -15.00
N ASN A 194 -0.83 -14.53 -15.28
CA ASN A 194 -0.63 -15.64 -14.36
C ASN A 194 -0.17 -15.17 -12.96
N ILE A 195 0.73 -14.17 -12.90
CA ILE A 195 1.18 -13.58 -11.63
C ILE A 195 0.04 -12.88 -10.90
N LEU A 196 -0.76 -12.07 -11.62
CA LEU A 196 -1.86 -11.32 -11.01
C LEU A 196 -2.94 -12.26 -10.43
N GLU A 197 -3.22 -13.36 -11.12
CA GLU A 197 -4.23 -14.34 -10.71
C GLU A 197 -3.75 -15.25 -9.57
N ASN A 198 -2.51 -15.74 -9.62
CA ASN A 198 -2.08 -16.84 -8.76
C ASN A 198 -1.10 -16.45 -7.64
N SER A 199 -0.37 -15.33 -7.78
CA SER A 199 0.59 -14.90 -6.75
C SER A 199 -0.12 -14.41 -5.48
N GLN A 200 0.52 -14.54 -4.33
CA GLN A 200 0.13 -13.88 -3.07
C GLN A 200 1.04 -12.68 -2.74
N ASP A 201 2.03 -12.38 -3.59
CA ASP A 201 2.94 -11.26 -3.40
C ASP A 201 2.34 -9.96 -3.95
N ASP A 202 1.73 -9.18 -3.06
CA ASP A 202 1.15 -7.86 -3.35
C ASP A 202 2.16 -6.86 -3.94
N GLN A 203 3.43 -6.93 -3.55
CA GLN A 203 4.45 -6.03 -4.05
C GLN A 203 4.81 -6.38 -5.51
N LEU A 204 4.93 -7.67 -5.81
CA LEU A 204 5.12 -8.14 -7.17
C LEU A 204 3.91 -7.82 -8.07
N LYS A 205 2.69 -8.02 -7.57
CA LYS A 205 1.46 -7.65 -8.31
C LYS A 205 1.41 -6.16 -8.64
N GLY A 206 1.67 -5.30 -7.66
CA GLY A 206 1.73 -3.85 -7.87
C GLY A 206 2.77 -3.47 -8.93
N LYS A 207 3.94 -4.10 -8.90
CA LYS A 207 5.01 -3.89 -9.90
C LYS A 207 4.59 -4.34 -11.30
N VAL A 208 3.99 -5.52 -11.43
CA VAL A 208 3.48 -6.05 -12.70
C VAL A 208 2.40 -5.14 -13.28
N LEU A 209 1.45 -4.69 -12.47
CA LEU A 209 0.41 -3.75 -12.92
C LEU A 209 0.99 -2.43 -13.41
N LEU A 210 2.04 -1.93 -12.76
CA LEU A 210 2.69 -0.68 -13.19
C LEU A 210 3.34 -0.87 -14.57
N GLU A 211 4.08 -1.95 -14.77
CA GLU A 211 4.69 -2.28 -16.07
C GLU A 211 3.63 -2.51 -17.15
N LEU A 212 2.56 -3.25 -16.85
CA LEU A 212 1.42 -3.43 -17.76
C LEU A 212 0.77 -2.11 -18.13
N SER A 213 0.66 -1.16 -17.19
CA SER A 213 0.09 0.15 -17.48
C SER A 213 0.90 0.90 -18.54
N GLU A 214 2.23 0.80 -18.51
CA GLU A 214 3.11 1.43 -19.49
C GLU A 214 3.05 0.71 -20.84
N ILE A 215 3.04 -0.62 -20.83
CA ILE A 215 2.90 -1.44 -22.04
C ILE A 215 1.58 -1.10 -22.75
N TYR A 216 0.45 -1.15 -22.03
CA TYR A 216 -0.86 -0.81 -22.61
C TYR A 216 -0.92 0.64 -23.08
N TRP A 217 -0.23 1.56 -22.41
CA TRP A 217 -0.14 2.93 -22.87
C TRP A 217 0.58 3.04 -24.23
N GLN A 218 1.68 2.31 -24.40
CA GLN A 218 2.45 2.27 -25.66
C GLN A 218 1.66 1.61 -26.79
N GLU A 219 0.91 0.55 -26.50
CA GLU A 219 0.01 -0.14 -27.44
C GLU A 219 -1.27 0.65 -27.78
N LYS A 220 -1.44 1.86 -27.22
CA LYS A 220 -2.65 2.70 -27.37
C LYS A 220 -3.91 2.08 -26.77
N ARG A 221 -3.75 1.10 -25.88
CA ARG A 221 -4.81 0.50 -25.06
C ARG A 221 -5.02 1.32 -23.80
N TYR A 222 -5.43 2.57 -24.00
CA TYR A 222 -5.43 3.60 -22.95
C TYR A 222 -6.31 3.26 -21.75
N ILE A 223 -7.47 2.64 -21.97
CA ILE A 223 -8.38 2.27 -20.87
C ILE A 223 -7.80 1.12 -20.03
N ASP A 224 -7.16 0.14 -20.67
CA ASP A 224 -6.50 -0.96 -19.96
C ASP A 224 -5.34 -0.43 -19.11
N SER A 225 -4.57 0.52 -19.64
CA SER A 225 -3.51 1.22 -18.89
C SER A 225 -4.04 1.90 -17.64
N LEU A 226 -5.12 2.68 -17.76
CA LEU A 226 -5.76 3.34 -16.62
C LEU A 226 -6.33 2.34 -15.61
N ASN A 227 -6.90 1.23 -16.07
CA ASN A 227 -7.42 0.19 -15.18
C ASN A 227 -6.31 -0.47 -14.34
N CYS A 228 -5.13 -0.71 -14.92
CA CYS A 228 -3.99 -1.22 -14.15
C CYS A 228 -3.56 -0.24 -13.03
N LEU A 229 -3.47 1.06 -13.35
CA LEU A 229 -3.14 2.09 -12.36
C LEU A 229 -4.23 2.21 -11.28
N TYR A 230 -5.50 2.15 -11.69
CA TYR A 230 -6.63 2.15 -10.76
C TYR A 230 -6.57 0.95 -9.81
N GLU A 231 -6.31 -0.25 -10.33
CA GLU A 231 -6.25 -1.48 -9.52
C GLU A 231 -5.16 -1.42 -8.45
N ILE A 232 -3.97 -0.87 -8.78
CA ILE A 232 -2.90 -0.63 -7.80
C ILE A 232 -3.42 0.21 -6.62
N LEU A 233 -4.12 1.30 -6.93
CA LEU A 233 -4.62 2.25 -5.94
C LEU A 233 -5.85 1.75 -5.18
N GLU A 234 -6.58 0.80 -5.74
CA GLU A 234 -7.77 0.23 -5.11
C GLU A 234 -7.42 -0.93 -4.18
N LYS A 235 -6.47 -1.78 -4.60
CA LYS A 235 -5.96 -2.88 -3.78
C LYS A 235 -4.90 -2.43 -2.76
N ASN A 236 -4.47 -1.17 -2.82
CA ASN A 236 -3.40 -0.62 -1.99
C ASN A 236 -2.10 -1.44 -2.08
N TYR A 237 -1.75 -1.90 -3.30
CA TYR A 237 -0.52 -2.66 -3.51
C TYR A 237 0.70 -1.82 -3.12
N ARG A 238 1.59 -2.42 -2.31
CA ARG A 238 2.75 -1.74 -1.76
C ARG A 238 3.79 -1.51 -2.85
N LEU A 239 3.92 -0.26 -3.27
CA LEU A 239 5.02 0.17 -4.14
C LEU A 239 6.05 0.94 -3.33
N LYS A 240 7.28 1.03 -3.84
CA LYS A 240 8.34 1.84 -3.22
C LYS A 240 7.94 3.31 -3.07
N ARG A 241 7.07 3.80 -3.97
CA ARG A 241 6.55 5.16 -3.97
C ARG A 241 5.06 5.17 -4.31
N ASN A 242 4.20 5.36 -3.31
CA ASN A 242 2.75 5.39 -3.50
C ASN A 242 2.26 6.57 -4.37
N SER A 243 3.02 7.67 -4.48
CA SER A 243 2.58 8.81 -5.31
C SER A 243 2.74 8.56 -6.81
N GLU A 244 3.53 7.57 -7.22
CA GLU A 244 3.82 7.32 -8.64
C GLU A 244 2.57 6.89 -9.44
N PRO A 245 1.76 5.90 -9.01
CA PRO A 245 0.54 5.56 -9.73
C PRO A 245 -0.53 6.66 -9.69
N GLU A 246 -0.62 7.43 -8.60
CA GLU A 246 -1.53 8.57 -8.49
C GLU A 246 -1.18 9.68 -9.51
N GLU A 247 0.11 10.03 -9.60
CA GLU A 247 0.64 11.00 -10.56
C GLU A 247 0.45 10.52 -12.00
N LEU A 248 0.74 9.25 -12.30
CA LEU A 248 0.56 8.66 -13.62
C LEU A 248 -0.90 8.60 -14.05
N LEU A 249 -1.80 8.18 -13.15
CA LEU A 249 -3.23 8.07 -13.46
C LEU A 249 -3.82 9.43 -13.86
N ILE A 250 -3.52 10.48 -13.09
CA ILE A 250 -3.94 11.85 -13.41
C ILE A 250 -3.33 12.30 -14.75
N LYS A 251 -2.02 12.12 -14.93
CA LYS A 251 -1.32 12.51 -16.16
C LYS A 251 -1.93 11.85 -17.40
N TYR A 252 -2.19 10.55 -17.33
CA TYR A 252 -2.76 9.77 -18.42
C TYR A 252 -4.21 10.16 -18.71
N LEU A 253 -5.02 10.39 -17.67
CA LEU A 253 -6.38 10.91 -17.80
C LEU A 253 -6.38 12.22 -18.61
N TYR A 254 -5.61 13.22 -18.18
CA TYR A 254 -5.63 14.52 -18.86
C TYR A 254 -5.07 14.47 -20.28
N LYS A 255 -4.07 13.62 -20.52
CA LYS A 255 -3.56 13.39 -21.87
C LYS A 255 -4.61 12.80 -22.80
N ILE A 256 -5.41 11.83 -22.34
CA ILE A 256 -6.53 11.30 -23.12
C ILE A 256 -7.56 12.40 -23.38
N LYS A 257 -7.89 13.22 -22.37
CA LYS A 257 -8.88 14.29 -22.51
C LYS A 257 -8.45 15.40 -23.47
N GLU A 258 -7.15 15.70 -23.53
CA GLU A 258 -6.59 16.71 -24.42
C GLU A 258 -6.46 16.20 -25.86
N ASP A 259 -5.82 15.04 -26.03
CA ASP A 259 -5.39 14.52 -27.34
C ASP A 259 -6.41 13.57 -27.99
N LEU A 260 -7.28 12.91 -27.20
CA LEU A 260 -8.05 11.73 -27.60
C LEU A 260 -9.53 11.82 -27.16
N LYS A 261 -10.20 12.89 -27.57
CA LYS A 261 -11.56 13.27 -27.12
C LYS A 261 -12.66 12.24 -27.38
N ASP A 262 -12.45 11.30 -28.30
CA ASP A 262 -13.43 10.25 -28.63
C ASP A 262 -13.41 9.08 -27.62
N ILE A 263 -12.36 8.98 -26.81
CA ILE A 263 -12.22 7.89 -25.83
C ILE A 263 -13.07 8.19 -24.61
N LYS A 264 -14.05 7.33 -24.35
CA LYS A 264 -14.87 7.39 -23.14
C LYS A 264 -14.12 6.77 -21.97
N ILE A 265 -13.85 7.59 -20.97
CA ILE A 265 -13.15 7.17 -19.76
C ILE A 265 -14.18 6.63 -18.75
N PRO A 266 -13.96 5.45 -18.15
CA PRO A 266 -14.89 4.88 -17.17
C PRO A 266 -15.10 5.76 -15.93
N TYR A 267 -16.31 5.67 -15.37
CA TYR A 267 -16.74 6.40 -14.17
C TYR A 267 -15.76 6.26 -13.00
N HIS A 268 -15.40 5.02 -12.65
CA HIS A 268 -14.55 4.73 -11.48
C HIS A 268 -13.16 5.37 -11.58
N ILE A 269 -12.59 5.42 -12.79
CA ILE A 269 -11.30 6.08 -13.03
C ILE A 269 -11.43 7.59 -12.87
N MET A 270 -12.47 8.20 -13.46
CA MET A 270 -12.70 9.63 -13.33
C MET A 270 -12.91 10.03 -11.87
N LEU A 271 -13.69 9.24 -11.13
CA LEU A 271 -13.95 9.48 -9.71
C LEU A 271 -12.66 9.37 -8.88
N LYS A 272 -11.86 8.32 -9.09
CA LYS A 272 -10.57 8.16 -8.40
C LYS A 272 -9.62 9.32 -8.67
N CYS A 273 -9.52 9.77 -9.92
CA CYS A 273 -8.74 10.96 -10.27
C CYS A 273 -9.24 12.22 -9.56
N ALA A 274 -10.56 12.44 -9.49
CA ALA A 274 -11.14 13.60 -8.82
C ALA A 274 -10.85 13.58 -7.31
N ASP A 275 -10.93 12.40 -6.69
CA ASP A 275 -10.59 12.18 -5.28
C ASP A 275 -9.11 12.46 -5.00
N ILE A 276 -8.20 11.99 -5.87
CA ILE A 276 -6.76 12.26 -5.76
C ILE A 276 -6.47 13.77 -5.92
N LEU A 277 -7.07 14.43 -6.91
CA LEU A 277 -6.93 15.88 -7.10
C LEU A 277 -7.41 16.66 -5.87
N PHE A 278 -8.53 16.25 -5.28
CA PHE A 278 -9.05 16.82 -4.05
C PHE A 278 -8.09 16.62 -2.86
N LYS A 279 -7.55 15.41 -2.68
CA LYS A 279 -6.54 15.06 -1.66
C LYS A 279 -5.32 15.97 -1.75
N TYR A 280 -4.85 16.26 -2.96
CA TYR A 280 -3.72 17.17 -3.20
C TYR A 280 -4.12 18.66 -3.27
N ARG A 281 -5.33 19.01 -2.82
CA ARG A 281 -5.86 20.38 -2.76
C ARG A 281 -5.98 21.08 -4.11
N GLN A 282 -5.97 20.33 -5.20
CA GLN A 282 -6.23 20.84 -6.56
C GLN A 282 -7.74 20.96 -6.80
N TYR A 283 -8.42 21.74 -5.95
CA TYR A 283 -9.88 21.77 -5.87
C TYR A 283 -10.55 22.25 -7.16
N ASN A 284 -9.90 23.13 -7.93
CA ASN A 284 -10.40 23.58 -9.25
C ASN A 284 -10.52 22.41 -10.23
N MET A 285 -9.48 21.58 -10.32
CA MET A 285 -9.44 20.42 -11.21
C MET A 285 -10.38 19.32 -10.71
N ALA A 286 -10.42 19.09 -9.40
CA ALA A 286 -11.35 18.15 -8.78
C ALA A 286 -12.82 18.52 -9.06
N GLU A 287 -13.20 19.79 -8.84
CA GLU A 287 -14.55 20.29 -9.11
C GLU A 287 -14.96 20.10 -10.58
N GLY A 288 -14.07 20.47 -11.50
CA GLY A 288 -14.33 20.28 -12.93
C GLY A 288 -14.56 18.83 -13.31
N LEU A 289 -13.78 17.91 -12.73
CA LEU A 289 -13.93 16.48 -12.99
C LEU A 289 -15.22 15.92 -12.35
N TYR A 290 -15.57 16.31 -11.12
CA TYR A 290 -16.86 15.93 -10.52
C TYR A 290 -18.05 16.45 -11.33
N MET A 291 -17.97 17.69 -11.84
CA MET A 291 -19.03 18.23 -12.71
C MET A 291 -19.19 17.39 -13.99
N GLU A 292 -18.09 16.96 -14.60
CA GLU A 292 -18.11 16.11 -15.79
C GLU A 292 -18.71 14.75 -15.49
N ILE A 293 -18.34 14.14 -14.34
CA ILE A 293 -18.92 12.88 -13.88
C ILE A 293 -20.44 13.01 -13.71
N ILE A 294 -20.90 14.06 -13.03
CA ILE A 294 -22.34 14.31 -12.80
C ILE A 294 -23.11 14.43 -14.13
N LYS A 295 -22.52 15.06 -15.14
CA LYS A 295 -23.14 15.21 -16.46
C LYS A 295 -23.10 13.92 -17.28
N GLY A 296 -22.00 13.16 -17.18
CA GLY A 296 -21.76 11.95 -18.00
C GLY A 296 -22.39 10.69 -17.44
N PHE A 297 -22.53 10.57 -16.12
CA PHE A 297 -22.94 9.35 -15.42
C PHE A 297 -24.05 9.61 -14.38
N PRO A 298 -25.21 10.19 -14.77
CA PRO A 298 -26.21 10.65 -13.82
C PRO A 298 -27.00 9.52 -13.11
N VAL A 299 -26.80 8.26 -13.50
CA VAL A 299 -27.59 7.10 -13.03
C VAL A 299 -26.79 6.17 -12.09
N GLU A 300 -25.53 6.52 -11.78
CA GLU A 300 -24.71 5.71 -10.87
C GLU A 300 -25.27 5.72 -9.44
N GLU A 301 -25.13 4.60 -8.74
CA GLU A 301 -25.72 4.40 -7.40
C GLU A 301 -25.20 5.44 -6.37
N ASP A 302 -23.90 5.73 -6.44
CA ASP A 302 -23.20 6.66 -5.55
C ASP A 302 -23.14 8.10 -6.10
N ILE A 303 -23.93 8.42 -7.14
CA ILE A 303 -23.90 9.76 -7.77
C ILE A 303 -24.19 10.88 -6.77
N SER A 304 -25.02 10.63 -5.76
CA SER A 304 -25.32 11.61 -4.70
C SER A 304 -24.08 12.00 -3.88
N GLU A 305 -23.14 11.06 -3.67
CA GLU A 305 -21.85 11.34 -3.05
C GLU A 305 -20.96 12.17 -3.97
N VAL A 306 -20.97 11.93 -5.29
CA VAL A 306 -20.23 12.77 -6.26
C VAL A 306 -20.73 14.21 -6.25
N TYR A 307 -22.05 14.42 -6.18
CA TYR A 307 -22.63 15.76 -6.01
C TYR A 307 -22.09 16.45 -4.76
N TYR A 308 -22.01 15.74 -3.63
CA TYR A 308 -21.49 16.28 -2.38
C TYR A 308 -19.98 16.53 -2.45
N LYS A 309 -19.19 15.64 -3.06
CA LYS A 309 -17.75 15.84 -3.31
C LYS A 309 -17.48 17.09 -4.17
N ARG A 310 -18.33 17.36 -5.17
CA ARG A 310 -18.30 18.63 -5.93
C ARG A 310 -18.58 19.83 -5.04
N ALA A 311 -19.64 19.80 -4.23
CA ALA A 311 -19.98 20.88 -3.31
C ALA A 311 -18.85 21.18 -2.32
N ARG A 312 -18.20 20.13 -1.79
CA ARG A 312 -17.00 20.26 -0.95
C ARG A 312 -15.85 20.92 -1.70
N SER A 313 -15.62 20.54 -2.96
CA SER A 313 -14.58 21.15 -3.77
C SER A 313 -14.83 22.66 -3.95
N LEU A 314 -16.07 23.07 -4.23
CA LEU A 314 -16.48 24.48 -4.30
C LEU A 314 -16.25 25.20 -2.96
N TYR A 315 -16.62 24.58 -1.84
CA TYR A 315 -16.39 25.14 -0.50
C TYR A 315 -14.89 25.39 -0.23
N TYR A 316 -14.02 24.41 -0.50
CA TYR A 316 -12.58 24.56 -0.26
C TYR A 316 -11.88 25.49 -1.26
N LYS A 317 -12.48 25.73 -2.44
CA LYS A 317 -12.08 26.81 -3.35
C LYS A 317 -12.44 28.21 -2.82
N GLY A 318 -13.37 28.30 -1.86
CA GLY A 318 -13.94 29.56 -1.37
C GLY A 318 -15.17 30.04 -2.16
N GLU A 319 -15.65 29.25 -3.12
CA GLU A 319 -16.87 29.50 -3.91
C GLU A 319 -18.10 29.07 -3.11
N TYR A 320 -18.35 29.74 -1.98
CA TYR A 320 -19.37 29.33 -1.01
C TYR A 320 -20.80 29.45 -1.54
N LYS A 321 -21.09 30.39 -2.45
CA LYS A 321 -22.44 30.54 -3.01
C LYS A 321 -22.75 29.37 -3.94
N GLU A 322 -21.78 28.99 -4.77
CA GLU A 322 -21.84 27.87 -5.68
C GLU A 322 -21.93 26.55 -4.92
N ALA A 323 -21.19 26.41 -3.82
CA ALA A 323 -21.31 25.28 -2.90
C ALA A 323 -22.72 25.16 -2.32
N ILE A 324 -23.33 26.27 -1.89
CA ILE A 324 -24.72 26.29 -1.40
C ILE A 324 -25.68 25.83 -2.50
N ASN A 325 -25.58 26.39 -3.71
CA ASN A 325 -26.45 26.03 -4.83
C ASN A 325 -26.36 24.52 -5.16
N GLN A 326 -25.14 23.97 -5.17
CA GLN A 326 -24.91 22.55 -5.39
C GLN A 326 -25.53 21.68 -4.28
N CYS A 327 -25.42 22.10 -3.03
CA CYS A 327 -26.05 21.41 -1.90
C CYS A 327 -27.58 21.50 -1.93
N GLU A 328 -28.13 22.63 -2.36
CA GLU A 328 -29.59 22.77 -2.54
C GLU A 328 -30.09 21.84 -3.64
N GLU A 329 -29.33 21.67 -4.74
CA GLU A 329 -29.64 20.66 -5.74
C GLU A 329 -29.66 19.24 -5.15
N ILE A 330 -28.71 18.90 -4.27
CA ILE A 330 -28.69 17.60 -3.57
C ILE A 330 -29.98 17.37 -2.78
N ILE A 331 -30.41 18.36 -1.99
CA ILE A 331 -31.58 18.25 -1.12
C ILE A 331 -32.88 18.12 -1.94
N VAL A 332 -32.95 18.76 -3.11
CA VAL A 332 -34.12 18.68 -4.00
C VAL A 332 -34.15 17.37 -4.80
N ARG A 333 -32.98 16.91 -5.27
CA ARG A 333 -32.88 15.80 -6.22
C ARG A 333 -32.89 14.43 -5.53
N PHE A 334 -32.31 14.31 -4.35
CA PHE A 334 -32.15 13.03 -3.66
C PHE A 334 -33.08 12.89 -2.47
N ALA A 335 -33.52 11.67 -2.19
CA ALA A 335 -34.33 11.38 -1.01
C ALA A 335 -33.56 11.68 0.30
N PRO A 336 -34.27 12.04 1.38
CA PRO A 336 -33.66 12.25 2.69
C PRO A 336 -32.76 11.08 3.09
N SER A 337 -31.49 11.38 3.30
CA SER A 337 -30.41 10.43 3.54
C SER A 337 -29.22 11.15 4.19
N GLU A 338 -28.19 10.42 4.62
CA GLU A 338 -26.98 11.01 5.19
C GLU A 338 -26.36 12.08 4.27
N ILE A 339 -26.45 11.90 2.95
CA ILE A 339 -25.97 12.87 1.94
C ILE A 339 -26.72 14.19 1.98
N THR A 340 -28.04 14.15 2.14
CA THR A 340 -28.84 15.38 2.29
C THR A 340 -28.52 16.12 3.59
N ILE A 341 -28.19 15.39 4.67
CA ILE A 341 -27.76 15.98 5.95
C ILE A 341 -26.36 16.60 5.81
N LYS A 342 -25.43 15.89 5.15
CA LYS A 342 -24.10 16.38 4.76
C LYS A 342 -24.20 17.69 3.98
N ALA A 343 -25.08 17.74 2.99
CA ALA A 343 -25.32 18.92 2.18
C ALA A 343 -25.87 20.10 3.00
N ASP A 344 -26.85 19.86 3.88
CA ASP A 344 -27.43 20.90 4.74
C ASP A 344 -26.40 21.47 5.73
N TYR A 345 -25.56 20.60 6.31
CA TYR A 345 -24.45 21.01 7.17
C TYR A 345 -23.39 21.83 6.39
N LEU A 346 -23.11 21.46 5.13
CA LEU A 346 -22.19 22.22 4.29
C LEU A 346 -22.78 23.58 3.87
N ILE A 347 -24.10 23.69 3.68
CA ILE A 347 -24.79 24.97 3.49
C ILE A 347 -24.59 25.86 4.72
N ALA A 348 -24.83 25.35 5.92
CA ALA A 348 -24.65 26.10 7.15
C ALA A 348 -23.20 26.61 7.31
N ASN A 349 -22.21 25.77 7.01
CA ASN A 349 -20.79 26.18 7.02
C ASN A 349 -20.46 27.22 5.96
N SER A 350 -21.04 27.09 4.75
CA SER A 350 -20.84 28.05 3.67
C SER A 350 -21.45 29.41 3.99
N LEU A 351 -22.65 29.44 4.60
CA LEU A 351 -23.30 30.66 5.08
C LEU A 351 -22.48 31.34 6.18
N ARG A 352 -21.94 30.55 7.10
CA ARG A 352 -21.01 31.04 8.13
C ARG A 352 -19.77 31.67 7.50
N ALA A 353 -19.14 31.01 6.53
CA ALA A 353 -17.96 31.52 5.85
C ALA A 353 -18.25 32.82 5.06
N LEU A 354 -19.48 32.99 4.58
CA LEU A 354 -19.97 34.23 3.96
C LEU A 354 -20.31 35.34 4.96
N GLY A 355 -20.17 35.11 6.27
CA GLY A 355 -20.55 36.05 7.32
C GLY A 355 -22.06 36.15 7.56
N LYS A 356 -22.87 35.26 6.97
CA LYS A 356 -24.32 35.21 7.15
C LYS A 356 -24.68 34.38 8.39
N SER A 357 -24.20 34.81 9.56
CA SER A 357 -24.26 34.03 10.80
C SER A 357 -25.67 33.63 11.21
N HIS A 358 -26.66 34.53 11.12
CA HIS A 358 -28.05 34.19 11.45
C HIS A 358 -28.62 33.06 10.58
N LEU A 359 -28.42 33.12 9.26
CA LEU A 359 -28.89 32.05 8.36
C LEU A 359 -28.14 30.73 8.58
N ALA A 360 -26.87 30.80 9.01
CA ALA A 360 -26.11 29.61 9.40
C ALA A 360 -26.66 28.98 10.69
N MET A 361 -26.97 29.80 11.70
CA MET A 361 -27.62 29.36 12.95
C MET A 361 -28.94 28.64 12.65
N ASP A 362 -29.82 29.26 11.86
CA ASP A 362 -31.11 28.67 11.48
C ASP A 362 -30.96 27.28 10.83
N ARG A 363 -29.91 27.09 10.02
CA ARG A 363 -29.63 25.80 9.37
C ARG A 363 -29.11 24.77 10.36
N TYR A 364 -28.19 25.14 11.26
CA TYR A 364 -27.71 24.24 12.31
C TYR A 364 -28.84 23.80 13.24
N GLU A 365 -29.72 24.70 13.64
CA GLU A 365 -30.88 24.40 14.49
C GLU A 365 -31.83 23.40 13.81
N LYS A 366 -32.12 23.58 12.51
CA LYS A 366 -32.92 22.63 11.73
C LYS A 366 -32.30 21.23 11.66
N ILE A 367 -30.97 21.13 11.52
CA ILE A 367 -30.28 19.84 11.51
C ILE A 367 -30.42 19.14 12.87
N ILE A 368 -30.25 19.90 13.96
CA ILE A 368 -30.40 19.41 15.34
C ILE A 368 -31.82 18.90 15.60
N GLU A 369 -32.83 19.66 15.17
CA GLU A 369 -34.24 19.32 15.37
C GLU A 369 -34.66 18.11 14.53
N LYS A 370 -34.29 18.11 13.24
CA LYS A 370 -34.78 17.11 12.29
C LYS A 370 -33.99 15.80 12.32
N TYR A 371 -32.70 15.85 12.67
CA TYR A 371 -31.80 14.70 12.62
C TYR A 371 -30.95 14.55 13.90
N PRO A 372 -31.57 14.49 15.09
CA PRO A 372 -30.85 14.52 16.37
C PRO A 372 -29.78 13.43 16.50
N GLU A 373 -30.06 12.20 16.03
CA GLU A 373 -29.11 11.09 16.13
C GLU A 373 -27.89 11.22 15.20
N SER A 374 -27.95 12.11 14.22
CA SER A 374 -26.90 12.25 13.21
C SER A 374 -25.60 12.81 13.79
N TYR A 375 -24.47 12.36 13.24
CA TYR A 375 -23.17 12.98 13.51
C TYR A 375 -23.19 14.50 13.28
N TYR A 376 -23.89 14.93 12.23
CA TYR A 376 -24.01 16.34 11.88
C TYR A 376 -24.85 17.16 12.86
N ALA A 377 -25.79 16.56 13.61
CA ALA A 377 -26.47 17.28 14.70
C ALA A 377 -25.49 17.63 15.82
N ARG A 378 -24.65 16.69 16.24
CA ARG A 378 -23.59 16.95 17.24
C ARG A 378 -22.61 18.02 16.78
N GLN A 379 -22.15 17.93 15.53
CA GLN A 379 -21.30 18.95 14.93
C GLN A 379 -22.00 20.31 14.79
N SER A 380 -23.32 20.32 14.55
CA SER A 380 -24.13 21.54 14.47
C SER A 380 -24.24 22.23 15.83
N PHE A 381 -24.40 21.50 16.93
CA PHE A 381 -24.38 22.09 18.27
C PHE A 381 -23.06 22.82 18.55
N GLN A 382 -21.92 22.21 18.19
CA GLN A 382 -20.61 22.86 18.38
C GLN A 382 -20.51 24.16 17.59
N ARG A 383 -20.88 24.14 16.30
CA ARG A 383 -20.84 25.33 15.44
C ARG A 383 -21.84 26.41 15.86
N LEU A 384 -23.02 26.01 16.31
CA LEU A 384 -24.06 26.92 16.79
C LEU A 384 -23.62 27.65 18.06
N ALA A 385 -23.04 26.92 19.01
CA ALA A 385 -22.50 27.52 20.23
C ALA A 385 -21.36 28.52 19.92
N GLU A 386 -20.41 28.15 19.06
CA GLU A 386 -19.34 29.05 18.59
C GLU A 386 -19.92 30.35 18.01
N LEU A 387 -20.98 30.25 17.20
CA LEU A 387 -21.66 31.40 16.62
C LEU A 387 -22.36 32.28 17.68
N TYR A 388 -22.97 31.68 18.69
CA TYR A 388 -23.58 32.44 19.80
C TYR A 388 -22.54 33.20 20.63
N PHE A 389 -21.38 32.59 20.92
CA PHE A 389 -20.28 33.29 21.58
C PHE A 389 -19.74 34.44 20.73
N GLN A 390 -19.60 34.25 19.42
CA GLN A 390 -19.19 35.33 18.49
C GLN A 390 -20.21 36.46 18.45
N ALA A 391 -21.50 36.15 18.54
CA ALA A 391 -22.60 37.11 18.61
C ALA A 391 -22.72 37.81 19.98
N LYS A 392 -21.89 37.45 20.97
CA LYS A 392 -21.97 37.89 22.37
C LYS A 392 -23.25 37.44 23.09
N GLU A 393 -23.94 36.44 22.56
CA GLU A 393 -25.09 35.80 23.19
C GLU A 393 -24.62 34.63 24.07
N THR A 394 -23.81 34.97 25.07
CA THR A 394 -23.09 34.00 25.93
C THR A 394 -24.01 32.95 26.56
N GLU A 395 -25.15 33.37 27.11
CA GLU A 395 -26.07 32.45 27.78
C GLU A 395 -26.58 31.36 26.84
N LYS A 396 -26.91 31.72 25.59
CA LYS A 396 -27.32 30.76 24.57
C LYS A 396 -26.16 29.86 24.14
N GLY A 397 -24.94 30.39 24.04
CA GLY A 397 -23.74 29.60 23.74
C GLY A 397 -23.51 28.51 24.79
N ILE A 398 -23.55 28.88 26.08
CA ILE A 398 -23.43 27.95 27.21
C ILE A 398 -24.56 26.92 27.19
N SER A 399 -25.81 27.37 27.03
CA SER A 399 -26.98 26.48 26.97
C SER A 399 -26.84 25.47 25.82
N THR A 400 -26.34 25.89 24.66
CA THR A 400 -26.16 25.02 23.49
C THR A 400 -25.12 23.92 23.75
N TRP A 401 -24.00 24.25 24.41
CA TRP A 401 -23.02 23.23 24.81
C TRP A 401 -23.57 22.29 25.88
N ARG A 402 -24.29 22.81 26.89
CA ARG A 402 -24.93 21.97 27.92
C ARG A 402 -25.96 21.02 27.31
N ASP A 403 -26.75 21.49 26.34
CA ASP A 403 -27.68 20.65 25.59
C ASP A 403 -26.96 19.51 24.85
N LEU A 404 -25.83 19.80 24.19
CA LEU A 404 -25.01 18.78 23.53
C LEU A 404 -24.54 17.72 24.55
N ILE A 405 -23.97 18.17 25.67
CA ILE A 405 -23.41 17.32 26.72
C ILE A 405 -24.48 16.40 27.34
N ASN A 406 -25.69 16.93 27.52
CA ASN A 406 -26.82 16.18 28.09
C ASN A 406 -27.41 15.18 27.11
N ARG A 407 -27.55 15.55 25.82
CA ARG A 407 -28.15 14.68 24.79
C ARG A 407 -27.20 13.59 24.31
N TYR A 408 -25.88 13.87 24.26
CA TYR A 408 -24.88 12.94 23.71
C TYR A 408 -23.76 12.65 24.70
N PRO A 409 -24.07 12.05 25.86
CA PRO A 409 -23.19 12.11 27.01
C PRO A 409 -21.82 11.46 26.81
N ASN A 410 -21.72 10.43 25.98
CA ASN A 410 -20.45 9.70 25.79
C ASN A 410 -19.78 10.03 24.44
N SER A 411 -20.20 11.12 23.80
CA SER A 411 -19.66 11.52 22.50
C SER A 411 -18.35 12.29 22.62
N TYR A 412 -17.51 12.17 21.60
CA TYR A 412 -16.30 12.99 21.45
C TYR A 412 -16.64 14.49 21.44
N GLU A 413 -17.78 14.86 20.85
CA GLU A 413 -18.26 16.25 20.86
C GLU A 413 -18.64 16.75 22.25
N ALA A 414 -19.23 15.89 23.11
CA ALA A 414 -19.55 16.24 24.50
C ALA A 414 -18.29 16.45 25.33
N MET A 415 -17.29 15.59 25.17
CA MET A 415 -15.98 15.75 25.80
C MET A 415 -15.35 17.10 25.43
N ASN A 416 -15.31 17.44 24.14
CA ASN A 416 -14.79 18.71 23.66
C ASN A 416 -15.62 19.91 24.13
N SER A 417 -16.95 19.78 24.18
CA SER A 417 -17.82 20.84 24.67
C SER A 417 -17.65 21.11 26.16
N LEU A 418 -17.45 20.08 26.99
CA LEU A 418 -17.10 20.23 28.41
C LEU A 418 -15.77 20.96 28.58
N TRP A 419 -14.76 20.55 27.81
CA TRP A 419 -13.47 21.25 27.81
C TRP A 419 -13.62 22.72 27.41
N ASN A 420 -14.30 23.01 26.31
CA ASN A 420 -14.51 24.38 25.84
C ASN A 420 -15.28 25.22 26.85
N LEU A 421 -16.28 24.64 27.53
CA LEU A 421 -17.05 25.32 28.56
C LEU A 421 -16.20 25.60 29.82
N ALA A 422 -15.41 24.63 30.27
CA ALA A 422 -14.48 24.80 31.39
C ALA A 422 -13.47 25.93 31.11
N ARG A 423 -12.85 25.91 29.92
CA ARG A 423 -11.92 26.95 29.44
C ARG A 423 -12.59 28.32 29.36
N TYR A 424 -13.84 28.36 28.90
CA TYR A 424 -14.62 29.59 28.85
C TYR A 424 -14.80 30.18 30.26
N TYR A 425 -15.23 29.39 31.24
CA TYR A 425 -15.42 29.84 32.61
C TYR A 425 -14.11 30.26 33.29
N THR A 426 -13.02 29.50 33.10
CA THR A 426 -11.69 29.88 33.60
C THR A 426 -11.27 31.25 33.06
N ASN A 427 -11.43 31.50 31.76
CA ASN A 427 -11.06 32.77 31.14
C ASN A 427 -11.92 33.95 31.61
N ASN A 428 -13.13 33.69 32.13
CA ASN A 428 -14.05 34.70 32.67
C ASN A 428 -13.99 34.82 34.20
N ASN A 429 -13.01 34.19 34.86
CA ASN A 429 -12.86 34.15 36.32
C ASN A 429 -14.06 33.52 37.08
N ALA A 430 -14.87 32.72 36.39
CA ALA A 430 -15.95 31.92 36.98
C ALA A 430 -15.38 30.57 37.43
N PHE A 431 -14.50 30.61 38.43
CA PHE A 431 -13.74 29.43 38.87
C PHE A 431 -14.60 28.28 39.40
N PRO A 432 -15.69 28.52 40.18
CA PRO A 432 -16.57 27.43 40.62
C PRO A 432 -17.17 26.65 39.44
N GLU A 433 -17.72 27.34 38.46
CA GLU A 433 -18.33 26.72 37.28
C GLU A 433 -17.29 26.04 36.38
N ALA A 434 -16.07 26.58 36.33
CA ALA A 434 -14.96 25.95 35.62
C ALA A 434 -14.57 24.61 36.27
N LEU A 435 -14.44 24.58 37.61
CA LEU A 435 -14.12 23.38 38.37
C LEU A 435 -15.18 22.30 38.18
N ASP A 436 -16.47 22.65 38.24
CA ASP A 436 -17.56 21.71 37.98
C ASP A 436 -17.42 21.05 36.60
N CYS A 437 -17.05 21.84 35.57
CA CYS A 437 -16.86 21.31 34.22
C CYS A 437 -15.61 20.42 34.10
N TYR A 438 -14.49 20.78 34.75
CA TYR A 438 -13.28 19.95 34.75
C TYR A 438 -13.52 18.63 35.49
N HIS A 439 -14.19 18.69 36.63
CA HIS A 439 -14.57 17.50 37.41
C HIS A 439 -15.45 16.57 36.57
N GLU A 440 -16.51 17.10 35.96
CA GLU A 440 -17.40 16.33 35.08
C GLU A 440 -16.66 15.71 33.88
N LEU A 441 -15.71 16.43 33.29
CA LEU A 441 -14.88 15.94 32.19
C LEU A 441 -13.94 14.80 32.64
N ALA A 442 -13.28 14.96 33.78
CA ALA A 442 -12.38 13.97 34.36
C ALA A 442 -13.11 12.68 34.74
N GLU A 443 -14.30 12.78 35.35
CA GLU A 443 -15.10 11.61 35.72
C GLU A 443 -15.59 10.84 34.49
N ARG A 444 -16.17 11.55 33.51
CA ARG A 444 -16.83 10.92 32.36
C ARG A 444 -15.87 10.41 31.31
N PHE A 445 -14.69 11.05 31.19
CA PHE A 445 -13.71 10.77 30.15
C PHE A 445 -12.32 10.49 30.73
N SER A 446 -12.27 9.76 31.85
CA SER A 446 -11.05 9.43 32.62
C SER A 446 -9.95 8.68 31.86
N GLN A 447 -10.26 8.08 30.70
CA GLN A 447 -9.28 7.39 29.85
C GLN A 447 -8.82 8.23 28.65
N SER A 448 -9.25 9.49 28.57
CA SER A 448 -8.91 10.40 27.48
C SER A 448 -7.83 11.39 27.91
N SER A 449 -7.03 11.86 26.95
CA SER A 449 -6.06 12.93 27.17
C SER A 449 -6.72 14.20 27.75
N LEU A 450 -7.96 14.51 27.36
CA LEU A 450 -8.68 15.66 27.90
C LEU A 450 -9.16 15.44 29.34
N GLY A 451 -9.40 14.18 29.74
CA GLY A 451 -9.68 13.82 31.13
C GLY A 451 -8.45 14.04 32.02
N ASP A 452 -7.27 13.61 31.55
CA ASP A 452 -6.00 13.85 32.26
C ASP A 452 -5.71 15.36 32.38
N ASP A 453 -5.92 16.11 31.29
CA ASP A 453 -5.77 17.56 31.30
C ASP A 453 -6.76 18.22 32.27
N ALA A 454 -8.01 17.73 32.33
CA ALA A 454 -9.02 18.26 33.24
C ALA A 454 -8.62 18.13 34.71
N LEU A 455 -8.06 16.97 35.12
CA LEU A 455 -7.55 16.77 36.48
C LEU A 455 -6.42 17.75 36.84
N TYR A 456 -5.53 18.03 35.89
CA TYR A 456 -4.48 19.03 36.08
C TYR A 456 -5.07 20.43 36.31
N TRP A 457 -6.07 20.82 35.51
CA TRP A 457 -6.70 22.14 35.64
C TRP A 457 -7.61 22.25 36.86
N GLU A 458 -8.22 21.15 37.30
CA GLU A 458 -8.98 21.07 38.55
C GLU A 458 -8.09 21.35 39.78
N GLY A 459 -6.87 20.81 39.82
CA GLY A 459 -5.92 21.10 40.90
C GLY A 459 -5.29 22.49 40.87
N LYS A 460 -5.43 23.22 39.75
CA LYS A 460 -4.78 24.52 39.50
C LYS A 460 -5.72 25.72 39.63
N THR A 461 -7.00 25.52 39.28
CA THR A 461 -8.06 26.55 39.23
C THR A 461 -8.62 26.76 40.63
#